data_AF-A0A2K4W6P2-F1
#
_entry.id   AF-A0A2K4W6P2-F1
#
_cell.length_a   1.000
_cell.length_b   1.000
_cell.length_c   1.000
_cell.angle_alpha   90.00
_cell.angle_beta   90.00
_cell.angle_gamma   90.00
#
_symmetry.space_group_name_H-M   'P 1'
#
loop_
_entity.id
_entity.type
_entity.pdbx_description
1 polymer ?
#
loop_
_entity_poly.entity_id
_entity_poly.type
_entity_poly.pdbx_seq_one_letter_code
_entity_poly.pdbx_strand_id
1 'polypeptide(L)'
;MFKLFRKKNAIDSYSLNLVSEEWTVKAKRQGLSINMQLALLDERHKQLHCFEDAYVRGYLFGFTNASFQYMDALIDSDELLMAIQYLAHSEIEPKLDKHYVVKSASMMDSPLFNKGQMCGGNDYFKFMNREIIAPLGLASYLRGDVII
;
A
#
# COMPACT_ATOMS: atom_id res chain seq x y z
N MET A 1 -15.48 1.55 8.49
CA MET A 1 -14.96 0.85 9.68
C MET A 1 -13.84 -0.07 9.22
N PHE A 2 -12.58 0.36 9.31
CA PHE A 2 -11.41 -0.42 8.86
C PHE A 2 -11.18 -1.59 9.82
N LYS A 3 -11.82 -2.74 9.57
CA LYS A 3 -11.46 -4.00 10.24
C LYS A 3 -10.39 -4.66 9.40
N LEU A 4 -9.13 -4.60 9.80
CA LEU A 4 -8.09 -5.58 9.49
C LEU A 4 -6.79 -5.11 10.12
N PHE A 5 -6.65 -5.37 11.43
CA PHE A 5 -5.40 -5.72 12.09
C PHE A 5 -5.78 -6.31 13.44
N ARG A 6 -5.74 -7.65 13.56
CA ARG A 6 -5.74 -8.27 14.89
C ARG A 6 -4.39 -7.93 15.53
N LYS A 7 -4.43 -7.11 16.57
CA LYS A 7 -3.26 -6.73 17.34
C LYS A 7 -2.50 -7.99 17.84
N LYS A 8 -1.16 -7.94 17.73
CA LYS A 8 -0.16 -8.54 18.64
C LYS A 8 0.49 -9.92 18.39
N ASN A 9 0.53 -10.44 17.17
CA ASN A 9 1.68 -11.28 16.79
C ASN A 9 2.47 -10.53 15.73
N ALA A 10 3.72 -10.18 16.04
CA ALA A 10 4.62 -9.66 15.03
C ALA A 10 4.75 -10.75 13.97
N ILE A 11 4.27 -10.47 12.76
CA ILE A 11 4.50 -11.35 11.63
C ILE A 11 5.95 -11.14 11.26
N ASP A 12 6.81 -12.04 11.72
CA ASP A 12 8.25 -11.93 11.52
C ASP A 12 8.66 -12.26 10.07
N SER A 13 7.78 -12.92 9.31
CA SER A 13 8.02 -13.31 7.92
C SER A 13 6.72 -13.61 7.17
N TYR A 14 6.80 -13.66 5.85
CA TYR A 14 5.75 -14.17 4.96
C TYR A 14 6.37 -14.98 3.82
N SER A 15 5.60 -15.93 3.28
CA SER A 15 6.00 -16.74 2.13
C SER A 15 5.25 -16.36 0.86
N LEU A 16 5.99 -16.09 -0.23
CA LEU A 16 5.39 -15.86 -1.55
C LEU A 16 4.75 -17.12 -2.13
N ASN A 17 5.09 -18.31 -1.63
CA ASN A 17 4.48 -19.56 -2.06
C ASN A 17 3.01 -19.68 -1.64
N LEU A 18 2.54 -18.83 -0.72
CA LEU A 18 1.12 -18.75 -0.32
C LEU A 18 0.27 -17.99 -1.34
N VAL A 19 0.89 -17.22 -2.23
CA VAL A 19 0.17 -16.38 -3.17
C VAL A 19 -0.14 -17.18 -4.43
N SER A 20 -1.42 -17.45 -4.67
CA SER A 20 -1.86 -18.07 -5.93
C SER A 20 -1.56 -17.16 -7.13
N GLU A 21 -1.57 -17.72 -8.33
CA GLU A 21 -1.43 -16.94 -9.56
C GLU A 21 -2.50 -15.83 -9.66
N GLU A 22 -3.74 -16.13 -9.28
CA GLU A 22 -4.83 -15.16 -9.23
C GLU A 22 -4.51 -13.98 -8.31
N TRP A 23 -4.04 -14.27 -7.09
CA TRP A 23 -3.63 -13.24 -6.14
C TRP A 23 -2.44 -12.43 -6.63
N THR A 24 -1.49 -13.08 -7.31
CA THR A 24 -0.34 -12.41 -7.93
C THR A 24 -0.82 -11.40 -8.96
N VAL A 25 -1.71 -11.79 -9.88
CA VAL A 25 -2.27 -10.88 -10.90
C VAL A 25 -3.01 -9.71 -10.24
N LYS A 26 -3.84 -9.99 -9.22
CA LYS A 26 -4.57 -8.95 -8.49
C LYS A 26 -3.62 -7.97 -7.81
N ALA A 27 -2.63 -8.45 -7.04
CA ALA A 27 -1.65 -7.63 -6.35
C ALA A 27 -0.87 -6.74 -7.33
N LYS A 28 -0.40 -7.31 -8.44
CA LYS A 28 0.35 -6.56 -9.45
C LYS A 28 -0.44 -5.45 -10.10
N ARG A 29 -1.72 -5.68 -10.37
CA ARG A 29 -2.63 -4.63 -10.90
C ARG A 29 -2.76 -3.45 -9.94
N GLN A 30 -2.78 -3.70 -8.63
CA GLN A 30 -2.83 -2.62 -7.63
C GLN A 30 -1.52 -1.83 -7.58
N GLY A 31 -0.38 -2.53 -7.59
CA GLY A 31 0.93 -1.90 -7.71
C GLY A 31 1.05 -1.02 -8.95
N LEU A 32 0.57 -1.51 -10.10
CA LEU A 32 0.52 -0.75 -11.35
C LEU A 32 -0.37 0.51 -11.23
N SER A 33 -1.52 0.42 -10.57
CA SER A 33 -2.40 1.58 -10.34
C SER A 33 -1.69 2.68 -9.54
N ILE A 34 -0.90 2.31 -8.53
CA ILE A 34 -0.11 3.27 -7.76
C ILE A 34 1.05 3.82 -8.61
N ASN A 35 1.72 2.98 -9.39
CA ASN A 35 2.75 3.43 -10.35
C ASN A 35 2.24 4.48 -11.32
N MET A 36 1.00 4.36 -11.79
CA MET A 36 0.40 5.38 -12.65
C MET A 36 0.23 6.72 -11.93
N GLN A 37 -0.02 6.73 -10.62
CA GLN A 37 -0.04 7.97 -9.82
C GLN A 37 1.36 8.59 -9.79
N LEU A 38 2.38 7.76 -9.59
CA LEU A 38 3.78 8.19 -9.50
C LEU A 38 4.39 8.56 -10.86
N ALA A 39 3.87 8.05 -11.97
CA ALA A 39 4.37 8.36 -13.32
C ALA A 39 4.33 9.86 -13.65
N LEU A 40 3.47 10.61 -12.96
CA LEU A 40 3.32 12.06 -13.09
C LEU A 40 4.38 12.85 -12.30
N LEU A 41 5.20 12.18 -11.50
CA LEU A 41 6.28 12.78 -10.74
C LEU A 41 7.58 12.78 -11.53
N ASP A 42 8.42 13.78 -11.30
CA ASP A 42 9.80 13.73 -11.76
C ASP A 42 10.61 12.67 -10.97
N GLU A 43 11.75 12.25 -11.52
CA GLU A 43 12.60 11.22 -10.91
C GLU A 43 13.15 11.61 -9.52
N ARG A 44 13.10 12.89 -9.14
CA ARG A 44 13.58 13.35 -7.83
C ARG A 44 12.61 12.98 -6.72
N HIS A 45 11.32 12.91 -7.04
CA HIS A 45 10.26 12.53 -6.09
C HIS A 45 9.97 11.02 -6.07
N LYS A 46 10.67 10.23 -6.90
CA LYS A 46 10.57 8.74 -6.95
C LYS A 46 11.73 8.04 -6.25
N GLN A 47 12.54 8.76 -5.48
CA GLN A 47 13.74 8.18 -4.89
C GLN A 47 13.41 7.13 -3.83
N LEU A 48 14.27 6.13 -3.71
CA LEU A 48 14.13 5.01 -2.77
C LEU A 48 13.88 5.47 -1.31
N HIS A 49 14.47 6.61 -0.91
CA HIS A 49 14.30 7.16 0.43
C HIS A 49 12.84 7.56 0.72
N CYS A 50 12.04 7.91 -0.29
CA CYS A 50 10.63 8.20 -0.14
C CYS A 50 9.83 6.97 0.29
N PHE A 51 10.27 5.76 -0.07
CA PHE A 51 9.61 4.51 0.34
C PHE A 51 9.91 4.11 1.79
N GLU A 52 10.92 4.73 2.42
CA GLU A 52 11.21 4.54 3.84
C GLU A 52 10.31 5.39 4.74
N ASP A 53 9.66 6.42 4.19
CA ASP A 53 8.77 7.33 4.91
C ASP A 53 7.51 6.62 5.44
N ALA A 54 7.15 6.92 6.70
CA ALA A 54 6.03 6.25 7.36
C ALA A 54 4.69 6.56 6.70
N TYR A 55 4.48 7.79 6.18
CA TYR A 55 3.25 8.13 5.48
C TYR A 55 3.15 7.36 4.17
N VAL A 56 4.23 7.30 3.38
CA VAL A 56 4.26 6.54 2.12
C VAL A 56 3.94 5.08 2.37
N ARG A 57 4.64 4.44 3.32
CA ARG A 57 4.38 3.04 3.72
C ARG A 57 2.92 2.83 4.13
N GLY A 58 2.38 3.75 4.94
CA GLY A 58 0.98 3.75 5.35
C GLY A 58 0.03 3.83 4.15
N TYR A 59 0.27 4.78 3.25
CA TYR A 59 -0.54 4.99 2.04
C TYR A 59 -0.58 3.74 1.17
N LEU A 60 0.58 3.15 0.88
CA LEU A 60 0.67 1.91 0.10
C LEU A 60 -0.13 0.77 0.76
N PHE A 61 -0.02 0.63 2.08
CA PHE A 61 -0.80 -0.33 2.85
C PHE A 61 -2.30 -0.10 2.73
N GLY A 62 -2.73 1.14 2.96
CA GLY A 62 -4.13 1.54 2.96
C GLY A 62 -4.79 1.38 1.60
N PHE A 63 -4.14 1.86 0.55
CA PHE A 63 -4.63 1.77 -0.83
C PHE A 63 -4.76 0.31 -1.27
N THR A 64 -3.73 -0.49 -1.02
CA THR A 64 -3.73 -1.92 -1.36
C THR A 64 -4.81 -2.66 -0.57
N ASN A 65 -4.95 -2.43 0.74
CA ASN A 65 -5.98 -3.08 1.56
C ASN A 65 -7.40 -2.70 1.11
N ALA A 66 -7.65 -1.42 0.84
CA ALA A 66 -8.93 -0.93 0.33
C ALA A 66 -9.30 -1.58 -1.01
N SER A 67 -8.31 -1.82 -1.88
CA SER A 67 -8.54 -2.50 -3.14
C SER A 67 -9.07 -3.93 -3.00
N PHE A 68 -8.53 -4.69 -2.05
CA PHE A 68 -8.99 -6.04 -1.79
C PHE A 68 -10.36 -6.05 -1.10
N GLN A 69 -10.62 -5.11 -0.21
CA GLN A 69 -11.94 -4.92 0.39
C GLN A 69 -13.00 -4.57 -0.67
N TYR A 70 -12.68 -3.71 -1.63
CA TYR A 70 -13.60 -3.34 -2.70
C TYR A 70 -13.93 -4.51 -3.63
N MET A 71 -12.97 -5.42 -3.85
CA MET A 71 -13.16 -6.64 -4.65
C MET A 71 -13.90 -7.76 -3.91
N ASP A 72 -14.34 -7.53 -2.67
CA ASP A 72 -14.89 -8.55 -1.76
C ASP A 72 -13.96 -9.78 -1.64
N ALA A 73 -12.65 -9.53 -1.71
CA ALA A 73 -11.64 -10.58 -1.73
C ALA A 73 -11.32 -11.00 -0.29
N LEU A 74 -11.68 -12.23 0.08
CA LEU A 74 -11.40 -12.77 1.40
C LEU A 74 -9.91 -13.08 1.54
N ILE A 75 -9.20 -12.28 2.33
CA ILE A 75 -7.83 -12.57 2.77
C ILE A 75 -7.95 -13.36 4.08
N ASP A 76 -7.56 -14.62 4.04
CA ASP A 76 -7.81 -15.61 5.09
C ASP A 76 -6.75 -15.62 6.21
N SER A 77 -5.62 -14.95 6.00
CA SER A 77 -4.51 -14.92 6.94
C SER A 77 -3.71 -13.63 6.82
N ASP A 78 -3.13 -13.20 7.94
CA ASP A 78 -2.27 -12.02 7.92
C ASP A 78 -0.97 -12.28 7.13
N GLU A 79 -0.50 -13.53 7.05
CA GLU A 79 0.67 -13.89 6.23
C GLU A 79 0.40 -13.69 4.73
N LEU A 80 -0.77 -14.14 4.25
CA LEU A 80 -1.22 -13.89 2.88
C LEU A 80 -1.37 -12.40 2.61
N LEU A 81 -1.92 -11.63 3.56
CA LEU A 81 -1.99 -10.17 3.47
C LEU A 81 -0.60 -9.56 3.25
N MET A 82 0.40 -9.95 4.04
CA MET A 82 1.76 -9.42 3.92
C MET A 82 2.42 -9.80 2.59
N ALA A 83 2.22 -11.03 2.13
CA ALA A 83 2.75 -11.48 0.84
C ALA A 83 2.13 -10.71 -0.34
N ILE A 84 0.81 -10.48 -0.30
CA ILE A 84 0.09 -9.69 -1.31
C ILE A 84 0.52 -8.23 -1.29
N GLN A 85 0.66 -7.62 -0.11
CA GLN A 85 1.15 -6.25 0.05
C GLN A 85 2.55 -6.12 -0.56
N TYR A 86 3.43 -7.09 -0.31
CA TYR A 86 4.78 -7.05 -0.86
C TYR A 86 4.78 -7.12 -2.38
N LEU A 87 4.00 -8.04 -2.96
CA LEU A 87 3.89 -8.15 -4.41
C LEU A 87 3.38 -6.84 -5.03
N ALA A 88 2.34 -6.24 -4.45
CA ALA A 88 1.84 -4.96 -4.92
C ALA A 88 2.90 -3.84 -4.81
N HIS A 89 3.63 -3.75 -3.69
CA HIS A 89 4.63 -2.70 -3.49
C HIS A 89 5.87 -2.92 -4.35
N SER A 90 6.24 -4.18 -4.63
CA SER A 90 7.39 -4.53 -5.47
C SER A 90 7.20 -4.19 -6.94
N GLU A 91 5.96 -4.06 -7.41
CA GLU A 91 5.72 -3.49 -8.74
C GLU A 91 6.08 -2.00 -8.78
N ILE A 92 5.98 -1.29 -7.64
CA ILE A 92 6.26 0.14 -7.53
C ILE A 92 7.77 0.38 -7.45
N GLU A 93 8.44 -0.37 -6.58
CA GLU A 93 9.88 -0.35 -6.43
C GLU A 93 10.42 -1.79 -6.47
N PRO A 94 10.94 -2.25 -7.62
CA PRO A 94 11.42 -3.62 -7.79
C PRO A 94 12.58 -4.01 -6.86
N LYS A 95 13.28 -3.03 -6.27
CA LYS A 95 14.40 -3.26 -5.36
C LYS A 95 14.02 -3.22 -3.88
N LEU A 96 12.73 -3.26 -3.54
CA LEU A 96 12.29 -3.31 -2.15
C LEU A 96 12.87 -4.53 -1.41
N ASP A 97 13.30 -4.30 -0.18
CA ASP A 97 13.72 -5.36 0.74
C ASP A 97 12.58 -6.35 0.99
N LYS A 98 12.89 -7.64 1.08
CA LYS A 98 11.91 -8.71 1.34
C LYS A 98 11.24 -8.62 2.71
N HIS A 99 11.70 -7.75 3.60
CA HIS A 99 11.04 -7.47 4.88
C HIS A 99 10.39 -6.08 4.90
N TYR A 100 10.30 -5.41 3.75
CA TYR A 100 9.74 -4.06 3.64
C TYR A 100 8.35 -3.96 4.28
N VAL A 101 7.47 -4.89 3.94
CA VAL A 101 6.09 -4.90 4.42
C VAL A 101 6.00 -5.24 5.90
N VAL A 102 6.85 -6.15 6.39
CA VAL A 102 6.96 -6.46 7.83
C VAL A 102 7.44 -5.23 8.61
N LYS A 103 8.44 -4.52 8.09
CA LYS A 103 8.94 -3.25 8.66
C LYS A 103 7.89 -2.14 8.60
N SER A 104 7.07 -2.08 7.55
CA SER A 104 5.94 -1.16 7.48
C SER A 104 4.89 -1.51 8.54
N ALA A 105 4.63 -2.80 8.76
CA ALA A 105 3.65 -3.24 9.75
C ALA A 105 4.06 -2.87 11.19
N SER A 106 5.35 -2.84 11.50
CA SER A 106 5.83 -2.39 12.81
C SER A 106 5.65 -0.87 13.04
N MET A 107 5.30 -0.11 12.00
CA MET A 107 5.01 1.33 12.09
C MET A 107 3.55 1.64 12.40
N MET A 108 2.67 0.65 12.63
CA MET A 108 1.22 0.91 12.86
C MET A 108 0.91 1.78 14.07
N ASP A 109 1.80 1.85 15.07
CA ASP A 109 1.62 2.76 16.20
C ASP A 109 2.04 4.21 15.85
N SER A 110 2.64 4.45 14.68
CA SER A 110 3.01 5.79 14.20
C SER A 110 1.78 6.56 13.73
N PRO A 111 1.53 7.79 14.25
CA PRO A 111 0.47 8.66 13.75
C PRO A 111 0.59 8.95 12.25
N LEU A 112 1.82 9.10 11.76
CA LEU A 112 2.10 9.42 10.37
C LEU A 112 1.75 8.24 9.44
N PHE A 113 2.08 7.02 9.87
CA PHE A 113 1.68 5.79 9.16
C PHE A 113 0.16 5.66 9.11
N ASN A 114 -0.52 5.83 10.25
CA ASN A 114 -1.97 5.73 10.33
C ASN A 114 -2.68 6.77 9.43
N LYS A 115 -2.16 8.00 9.38
CA LYS A 115 -2.68 9.02 8.47
C LYS A 115 -2.47 8.61 7.00
N GLY A 116 -1.27 8.14 6.65
CA GLY A 116 -1.00 7.59 5.32
C GLY A 116 -1.98 6.47 4.95
N GLN A 117 -2.19 5.51 5.86
CA GLN A 117 -3.09 4.38 5.67
C GLN A 117 -4.55 4.83 5.44
N MET A 118 -5.03 5.78 6.22
CA MET A 118 -6.36 6.35 6.01
C MET A 118 -6.47 7.07 4.66
N CYS A 119 -5.47 7.87 4.30
CA CYS A 119 -5.44 8.60 3.03
C CYS A 119 -5.44 7.63 1.83
N GLY A 120 -4.56 6.63 1.82
CA GLY A 120 -4.49 5.66 0.74
C GLY A 120 -5.79 4.86 0.57
N GLY A 121 -6.38 4.42 1.68
CA GLY A 121 -7.66 3.71 1.63
C GLY A 121 -8.81 4.59 1.12
N ASN A 122 -8.87 5.84 1.57
CA ASN A 122 -9.89 6.80 1.15
C ASN A 122 -9.76 7.17 -0.33
N ASP A 123 -8.55 7.41 -0.82
CA ASP A 123 -8.29 7.72 -2.23
C ASP A 123 -8.76 6.58 -3.13
N TYR A 124 -8.49 5.33 -2.74
CA TYR A 124 -8.97 4.16 -3.47
C TYR A 124 -10.50 4.16 -3.56
N PHE A 125 -11.20 4.24 -2.43
CA PHE A 125 -12.67 4.20 -2.42
C PHE A 125 -13.29 5.37 -3.18
N LYS A 126 -12.78 6.60 -3.00
CA LYS A 126 -13.25 7.77 -3.73
C LYS A 126 -13.09 7.60 -5.24
N PHE A 127 -11.95 7.05 -5.67
CA PHE A 127 -11.72 6.79 -7.08
C PHE A 127 -12.70 5.74 -7.63
N MET A 128 -12.86 4.61 -6.93
CA MET A 128 -13.78 3.55 -7.36
C MET A 128 -15.25 3.99 -7.35
N ASN A 129 -15.64 4.84 -6.40
CA ASN A 129 -16.97 5.44 -6.31
C ASN A 129 -17.18 6.64 -7.24
N ARG A 130 -16.18 6.99 -8.07
CA ARG A 130 -16.22 8.13 -9.02
C ARG A 130 -16.39 9.50 -8.36
N GLU A 131 -16.02 9.63 -7.09
CA GLU A 131 -15.98 10.91 -6.37
C GLU A 131 -14.77 11.76 -6.78
N ILE A 132 -13.68 11.10 -7.22
CA ILE A 132 -12.49 11.74 -7.79
C ILE A 132 -12.13 11.08 -9.13
N ILE A 133 -11.51 11.84 -10.03
CA ILE A 133 -11.12 11.36 -11.36
C ILE A 133 -9.87 10.47 -11.29
N ALA A 134 -8.95 10.77 -10.38
CA ALA A 134 -7.71 10.02 -10.20
C ALA A 134 -7.27 10.06 -8.72
N PRO A 135 -6.77 8.94 -8.18
CA PRO A 135 -6.30 8.88 -6.80
C PRO A 135 -4.88 9.42 -6.68
N LEU A 136 -4.71 10.75 -6.68
CA LEU A 136 -3.39 11.38 -6.75
C LEU A 136 -2.76 11.70 -5.39
N GLY A 137 -3.32 11.23 -4.27
CA GLY A 137 -2.90 11.62 -2.93
C GLY A 137 -1.44 11.34 -2.62
N LEU A 138 -0.89 10.20 -3.05
CA LEU A 138 0.53 9.90 -2.87
C LEU A 138 1.43 10.84 -3.69
N ALA A 139 1.06 11.10 -4.94
CA ALA A 139 1.81 12.02 -5.79
C ALA A 139 1.79 13.46 -5.24
N SER A 140 0.61 13.93 -4.80
CA SER A 140 0.46 15.23 -4.15
C SER A 140 1.26 15.33 -2.86
N TYR A 141 1.32 14.26 -2.06
CA TYR A 141 2.16 14.21 -0.87
C TYR A 141 3.64 14.36 -1.21
N LEU A 142 4.14 13.58 -2.18
CA LEU A 142 5.55 13.59 -2.57
C LEU A 142 5.99 14.92 -3.19
N ARG A 143 5.09 15.66 -3.86
CA ARG A 143 5.37 17.04 -4.34
C ARG A 143 5.39 18.10 -3.24
N GLY A 144 4.91 17.77 -2.04
CA GLY A 144 4.70 18.73 -0.96
C GLY A 144 3.44 19.57 -1.11
N ASP A 145 2.50 19.17 -1.97
CA ASP A 145 1.21 19.87 -2.15
C ASP A 145 0.29 19.68 -0.92
N VAL A 146 0.54 18.64 -0.12
CA VAL A 146 -0.25 18.28 1.06
C VAL A 146 0.56 18.54 2.31
N ILE A 147 0.09 19.48 3.15
CA ILE A 147 0.64 19.69 4.50
C ILE A 147 -0.01 18.67 5.43
N ILE A 148 0.81 17.81 6.01
CA ILE A 148 0.38 16.75 6.93
C ILE A 148 0.23 17.29 8.35
#